data_AF-A0A832HH03-F1
#
_entry.id   AF-A0A832HH03-F1
#
_cell.length_a   1.000
_cell.length_b   1.000
_cell.length_c   1.000
_cell.angle_alpha   90.00
_cell.angle_beta   90.00
_cell.angle_gamma   90.00
#
_symmetry.space_group_name_H-M   'P 1'
#
loop_
_entity.id
_entity.type
_entity.pdbx_description
1 polymer ?
#
loop_
_entity_poly.entity_id
_entity_poly.type
_entity_poly.pdbx_seq_one_letter_code
_entity_poly.pdbx_strand_id
1 'polypeptide(L)'
;MKMRQRTNAVRTNGFRSKFEQDVATSLERQGVKYDYEGRELPFTRECTYTPDFRLPNGIFIEVKGYFLPSDRTKLLLVRKQNPHVDIRLVFMNSRNRLSKRSKTTYAKWADKHGFLWAEKQVPERWINE
;
A
#
# COMPACT_ATOMS: atom_id res chain seq x y z
N MET A 1 -5.26 0.28 -19.51
CA MET A 1 -5.01 0.03 -18.08
C MET A 1 -5.75 -1.26 -17.71
N LYS A 2 -5.06 -2.41 -17.56
CA LYS A 2 -5.73 -3.69 -17.28
C LYS A 2 -6.24 -3.69 -15.84
N MET A 3 -7.55 -3.57 -15.65
CA MET A 3 -8.21 -3.79 -14.37
C MET A 3 -7.76 -5.14 -13.80
N ARG A 4 -7.23 -5.14 -12.57
CA ARG A 4 -7.05 -6.36 -11.80
C ARG A 4 -8.43 -6.97 -11.60
N GLN A 5 -8.69 -8.11 -12.23
CA GLN A 5 -9.86 -8.93 -11.90
C GLN A 5 -9.79 -9.24 -10.40
N ARG A 6 -10.73 -8.67 -9.63
CA ARG A 6 -10.98 -9.10 -8.25
C ARG A 6 -11.29 -10.60 -8.34
N THR A 7 -10.55 -11.43 -7.60
CA THR A 7 -10.95 -12.82 -7.39
C THR A 7 -12.37 -12.79 -6.83
N ASN A 8 -13.34 -13.30 -7.58
CA ASN A 8 -14.71 -13.42 -7.10
C ASN A 8 -14.67 -14.30 -5.86
N ALA A 9 -14.76 -13.69 -4.68
CA ALA A 9 -15.09 -14.43 -3.47
C ALA A 9 -16.44 -15.11 -3.75
N VAL A 10 -16.51 -16.43 -3.55
CA VAL A 10 -17.74 -17.18 -3.73
C VAL A 10 -18.76 -16.59 -2.76
N ARG A 11 -19.79 -15.95 -3.30
CA ARG A 11 -20.87 -15.40 -2.49
C ARG A 11 -21.70 -16.55 -1.96
N THR A 12 -21.92 -16.62 -0.65
CA THR A 12 -22.90 -17.55 -0.07
C THR A 12 -24.26 -16.85 -0.09
N ASN A 13 -25.20 -17.36 -0.89
CA ASN A 13 -26.53 -16.78 -1.06
C ASN A 13 -26.54 -15.26 -1.39
N GLY A 14 -25.55 -14.78 -2.16
CA GLY A 14 -25.46 -13.37 -2.55
C GLY A 14 -24.69 -12.46 -1.58
N PHE A 15 -24.32 -12.93 -0.39
CA PHE A 15 -23.54 -12.19 0.61
C PHE A 15 -22.03 -12.46 0.48
N ARG A 16 -21.18 -11.52 0.90
CA ARG A 16 -19.71 -11.69 0.80
C ARG A 16 -19.15 -12.56 1.92
N SER A 17 -19.91 -12.74 3.00
CA SER A 17 -19.55 -13.64 4.10
C SER A 17 -20.78 -14.28 4.73
N LYS A 18 -20.58 -15.41 5.42
CA LYS A 18 -21.62 -16.07 6.21
C LYS A 18 -22.18 -15.13 7.29
N PHE A 19 -21.31 -14.34 7.91
CA PHE A 19 -21.72 -13.37 8.93
C PHE A 19 -22.68 -12.31 8.37
N GLU A 20 -22.42 -11.77 7.18
CA GLU A 20 -23.34 -10.84 6.51
C GLU A 20 -24.70 -11.48 6.21
N GLN A 21 -24.71 -12.75 5.79
CA GLN A 21 -25.94 -13.51 5.58
C GLN A 21 -26.73 -13.69 6.89
N ASP A 22 -26.06 -14.00 8.00
CA ASP A 22 -26.69 -14.17 9.30
C ASP A 22 -27.33 -12.85 9.78
N VAL A 23 -26.67 -11.71 9.54
CA VAL A 23 -27.21 -10.37 9.83
C VAL A 23 -28.44 -10.08 8.97
N ALA A 24 -28.38 -10.33 7.66
CA ALA A 24 -29.52 -10.15 6.76
C ALA A 24 -30.73 -11.00 7.19
N THR A 25 -30.50 -12.27 7.54
CA THR A 25 -31.53 -13.17 8.06
C THR A 25 -32.16 -12.64 9.35
N SER A 26 -31.35 -12.04 10.24
CA SER A 26 -31.84 -11.40 11.46
C SER A 26 -32.74 -10.20 11.17
N LEU A 27 -32.37 -9.36 10.19
CA LEU A 27 -33.18 -8.21 9.75
C LEU A 27 -34.52 -8.67 9.14
N GLU A 28 -34.50 -9.71 8.31
CA GLU A 28 -35.70 -10.31 7.73
C GLU A 28 -36.65 -10.86 8.80
N ARG A 29 -36.11 -11.55 9.82
CA ARG A 29 -36.90 -12.05 10.97
C ARG A 29 -37.53 -10.93 11.78
N GLN A 30 -36.91 -9.75 11.81
CA GLN A 30 -37.43 -8.55 12.45
C GLN A 30 -38.38 -7.76 11.54
N GLY A 31 -38.62 -8.20 10.30
CA GLY A 31 -39.46 -7.50 9.33
C GLY A 31 -38.85 -6.20 8.80
N VAL A 32 -37.53 -6.02 8.94
CA VAL A 32 -36.82 -4.80 8.53
C VAL A 32 -36.34 -4.96 7.09
N LYS A 33 -36.75 -4.02 6.21
CA LYS A 33 -36.24 -3.93 4.84
C LYS A 33 -34.84 -3.33 4.83
N TYR A 34 -33.96 -3.84 3.97
CA TYR A 34 -32.58 -3.36 3.84
C TYR A 34 -32.12 -3.33 2.38
N ASP A 35 -31.19 -2.44 2.08
CA ASP A 35 -30.43 -2.42 0.83
C ASP A 35 -29.03 -3.01 1.12
N TYR A 36 -28.67 -4.13 0.50
CA TYR A 36 -27.34 -4.73 0.66
C TYR A 36 -26.41 -4.28 -0.48
N GLU A 37 -25.32 -3.58 -0.13
CA GLU A 37 -24.36 -2.98 -1.07
C GLU A 37 -24.98 -2.05 -2.13
N GLY A 38 -26.17 -1.49 -1.85
CA GLY A 38 -26.96 -0.74 -2.84
C GLY A 38 -26.49 0.69 -3.10
N ARG A 39 -25.58 1.23 -2.28
CA ARG A 39 -25.13 2.64 -2.38
C ARG A 39 -23.65 2.78 -2.06
N GLU A 40 -22.96 3.63 -2.82
CA GLU A 40 -21.59 4.05 -2.54
C GLU A 40 -21.61 5.46 -1.97
N LEU A 41 -20.82 5.69 -0.91
CA LEU A 41 -20.62 7.00 -0.32
C LEU A 41 -19.21 7.49 -0.67
N PRO A 42 -19.06 8.52 -1.52
CA PRO A 42 -17.74 9.04 -1.86
C PRO A 42 -17.12 9.71 -0.64
N PHE A 43 -15.83 9.49 -0.42
CA PHE A 43 -15.07 10.14 0.64
C PHE A 43 -13.64 10.45 0.18
N THR A 44 -13.06 11.50 0.77
CA THR A 44 -11.65 11.89 0.58
C THR A 44 -10.93 11.74 1.92
N ARG A 45 -9.69 11.25 1.89
CA ARG A 45 -8.85 11.13 3.09
C ARG A 45 -7.55 11.90 2.88
N GLU A 46 -7.35 12.92 3.69
CA GLU A 46 -6.05 13.59 3.80
C GLU A 46 -5.09 12.72 4.62
N CYS A 47 -3.86 12.58 4.13
CA CYS A 47 -2.82 11.77 4.76
C CYS A 47 -1.52 12.56 4.76
N THR A 48 -0.76 12.45 5.85
CA THR A 48 0.60 13.00 5.95
C THR A 48 1.62 11.88 5.83
N TYR A 49 2.74 12.17 5.17
CA TYR A 49 3.89 11.29 5.09
C TYR A 49 4.95 11.71 6.10
N THR A 50 5.31 10.81 7.01
CA THR A 50 6.42 10.98 7.93
C THR A 50 7.52 9.99 7.55
N PRO A 51 8.69 10.45 7.06
CA PRO A 51 9.84 9.59 6.81
C PRO A 51 10.43 9.10 8.13
N ASP A 52 11.10 7.94 8.11
CA ASP A 52 11.69 7.36 9.32
C ASP A 52 12.89 8.19 9.81
N PHE A 53 13.71 8.69 8.88
CA PHE A 53 14.88 9.52 9.20
C PHE A 53 15.04 10.69 8.22
N ARG A 54 15.75 11.72 8.68
CA ARG A 54 16.20 12.85 7.88
C ARG A 54 17.69 13.07 8.15
N LEU A 55 18.50 13.07 7.09
CA LEU A 55 19.92 13.41 7.17
C LEU A 55 20.12 14.94 7.21
N PRO A 56 21.26 15.44 7.74
CA PRO A 56 21.54 16.87 7.79
C PRO A 56 21.55 17.57 6.42
N ASN A 57 21.93 16.85 5.36
CA ASN A 57 21.91 17.34 3.97
C ASN A 57 20.51 17.36 3.33
N GLY A 58 19.45 17.00 4.07
CA GLY A 58 18.07 17.06 3.61
C GLY A 58 17.54 15.80 2.95
N ILE A 59 18.35 14.75 2.80
CA ILE A 59 17.88 13.44 2.33
C ILE A 59 16.96 12.80 3.37
N PHE A 60 15.78 12.36 2.93
CA PHE A 60 14.86 11.58 3.74
C PHE A 60 15.05 10.09 3.49
N ILE A 61 15.00 9.30 4.56
CA ILE A 61 15.19 7.85 4.50
C ILE A 61 13.94 7.16 5.05
N GLU A 62 13.42 6.23 4.26
CA GLU A 62 12.39 5.27 4.70
C GLU A 62 13.01 3.87 4.78
N VAL A 63 12.91 3.24 5.95
CA VAL A 63 13.37 1.87 6.19
C VAL A 63 12.21 0.90 5.99
N LYS A 64 12.43 -0.19 5.25
CA LYS A 64 11.40 -1.21 5.00
C LYS A 64 11.91 -2.64 5.19
N GLY A 65 11.36 -3.30 6.21
CA GLY A 65 11.41 -4.76 6.36
C GLY A 65 10.35 -5.43 5.48
N TYR A 66 9.08 -5.10 5.72
CA TYR A 66 7.96 -5.53 4.89
C TYR A 66 7.45 -4.38 4.04
N PHE A 67 7.45 -4.56 2.72
CA PHE A 67 7.07 -3.50 1.79
C PHE A 67 5.68 -3.76 1.22
N LEU A 68 4.66 -3.16 1.83
CA LEU A 68 3.26 -3.41 1.49
C LEU A 68 2.85 -2.71 0.19
N PRO A 69 1.76 -3.16 -0.46
CA PRO A 69 1.15 -2.41 -1.56
C PRO A 69 0.79 -0.96 -1.19
N SER A 70 0.31 -0.72 0.03
CA SER A 70 -0.02 0.61 0.53
C SER A 70 1.21 1.51 0.64
N ASP A 71 2.34 1.00 1.14
CA ASP A 71 3.60 1.77 1.21
C ASP A 71 4.05 2.26 -0.17
N ARG A 72 3.96 1.39 -1.17
CA ARG A 72 4.36 1.71 -2.55
C ARG A 72 3.48 2.79 -3.15
N THR A 73 2.16 2.67 -2.97
CA THR A 73 1.22 3.71 -3.41
C THR A 73 1.49 5.03 -2.71
N LYS A 74 1.72 4.99 -1.38
CA LYS A 74 2.08 6.16 -0.58
C LYS A 74 3.33 6.86 -1.14
N LEU A 75 4.44 6.14 -1.31
CA LEU A 75 5.70 6.70 -1.80
C LEU A 75 5.57 7.30 -3.20
N LEU A 76 4.84 6.66 -4.11
CA LEU A 76 4.60 7.20 -5.45
C LEU A 76 3.79 8.50 -5.43
N LEU A 77 2.74 8.56 -4.60
CA LEU A 77 1.91 9.76 -4.45
C LEU A 77 2.71 10.90 -3.82
N VAL A 78 3.47 10.61 -2.75
CA VAL A 78 4.33 11.58 -2.08
C VAL A 78 5.33 12.16 -3.07
N ARG A 79 6.06 11.33 -3.82
CA ARG A 79 7.02 11.79 -4.83
C ARG A 79 6.35 12.61 -5.93
N LYS A 80 5.17 12.20 -6.40
CA LYS A 80 4.42 12.93 -7.43
C LYS A 80 4.02 14.33 -6.94
N GLN A 81 3.64 14.46 -5.67
CA GLN A 81 3.19 15.72 -5.08
C GLN A 81 4.34 16.57 -4.53
N ASN A 82 5.50 15.97 -4.26
CA ASN A 82 6.68 16.61 -3.67
C ASN A 82 7.94 16.27 -4.50
N PRO A 83 8.02 16.72 -5.77
CA PRO A 83 9.08 16.29 -6.70
C PRO A 83 10.49 16.76 -6.31
N HIS A 84 10.59 17.77 -5.43
CA HIS A 84 11.85 18.35 -4.95
C HIS A 84 12.40 17.64 -3.69
N VAL A 85 11.64 16.72 -3.10
CA VAL A 85 12.02 16.01 -1.88
C VAL A 85 12.79 14.74 -2.26
N ASP A 86 14.04 14.62 -1.79
CA ASP A 86 14.85 13.42 -1.98
C ASP A 86 14.50 12.37 -0.93
N ILE A 87 13.80 11.32 -1.37
CA ILE A 87 13.41 10.18 -0.54
C ILE A 87 14.16 8.94 -1.04
N ARG A 88 14.95 8.35 -0.15
CA ARG A 88 15.71 7.12 -0.41
C ARG A 88 15.21 5.98 0.48
N LEU A 89 15.36 4.75 0.01
CA LEU A 89 14.84 3.56 0.68
C LEU A 89 15.96 2.69 1.25
N VAL A 90 15.82 2.21 2.47
CA VAL A 90 16.72 1.18 3.02
C VAL A 90 15.94 -0.08 3.30
N PHE A 91 16.21 -1.14 2.54
CA PHE A 91 15.53 -2.42 2.69
C PHE A 91 16.27 -3.34 3.65
N MET A 92 15.54 -4.05 4.51
CA MET A 92 16.14 -5.14 5.30
C MET A 92 16.65 -6.28 4.39
N ASN A 93 15.89 -6.58 3.33
CA ASN A 93 16.28 -7.48 2.26
C ASN A 93 15.66 -7.01 0.93
N SER A 94 16.48 -6.46 0.06
CA SER A 94 16.08 -5.88 -1.22
C SER A 94 15.63 -6.92 -2.26
N ARG A 95 16.02 -8.19 -2.06
CA ARG A 95 15.66 -9.32 -2.92
C ARG A 95 14.26 -9.88 -2.62
N ASN A 96 13.62 -9.42 -1.55
CA ASN A 96 12.24 -9.82 -1.23
C ASN A 96 11.30 -9.48 -2.39
N ARG A 97 10.39 -10.40 -2.68
CA ARG A 97 9.38 -10.25 -3.75
C ARG A 97 8.22 -9.38 -3.22
N LEU A 98 7.63 -8.55 -4.08
CA LEU A 98 6.48 -7.68 -3.72
C LEU A 98 5.26 -8.46 -3.17
N SER A 99 5.15 -9.73 -3.55
CA SER A 99 4.21 -10.71 -3.01
C SER A 99 4.72 -12.12 -3.35
N LYS A 100 4.12 -13.15 -2.74
CA LYS A 100 4.45 -14.56 -3.03
C LYS A 100 4.41 -14.91 -4.53
N ARG A 101 3.51 -14.26 -5.30
CA ARG A 101 3.33 -14.49 -6.75
C ARG A 101 4.17 -13.55 -7.64
N SER A 102 4.61 -12.40 -7.15
CA SER A 102 5.25 -11.35 -7.97
C SER A 102 6.68 -11.69 -8.35
N LYS A 103 7.08 -11.71 -9.62
CA LYS A 103 8.50 -11.86 -10.02
C LYS A 103 9.36 -10.61 -9.73
N THR A 104 8.75 -9.48 -9.42
CA THR A 104 9.42 -8.21 -9.08
C THR A 104 9.84 -8.21 -7.61
N THR A 105 11.10 -7.84 -7.37
CA THR A 105 11.68 -7.63 -6.02
C THR A 105 11.53 -6.19 -5.56
N TYR A 106 11.86 -5.90 -4.30
CA TYR A 106 11.81 -4.56 -3.74
C TYR A 106 12.81 -3.64 -4.46
N ALA A 107 14.05 -4.09 -4.65
CA ALA A 107 15.07 -3.40 -5.46
C ALA A 107 14.54 -3.04 -6.85
N LYS A 108 14.07 -4.05 -7.61
CA LYS A 108 13.55 -3.84 -8.97
C LYS A 108 12.36 -2.87 -9.00
N TRP A 109 11.56 -2.84 -7.95
CA TRP A 109 10.48 -1.86 -7.85
C TRP A 109 11.04 -0.45 -7.62
N ALA A 110 12.00 -0.28 -6.73
CA ALA A 110 12.65 1.00 -6.47
C ALA A 110 13.34 1.54 -7.73
N ASP A 111 14.15 0.71 -8.40
CA ASP A 111 14.83 1.06 -9.66
C ASP A 111 13.83 1.51 -10.72
N LYS A 112 12.76 0.72 -10.92
CA LYS A 112 11.71 1.03 -11.91
C LYS A 112 11.04 2.38 -11.68
N HIS A 113 10.90 2.80 -10.43
CA HIS A 113 10.24 4.07 -10.09
C HIS A 113 11.25 5.16 -9.72
N GLY A 114 12.54 4.93 -9.94
CA GLY A 114 13.63 5.88 -9.76
C GLY A 114 13.93 6.24 -8.30
N PHE A 115 13.63 5.37 -7.33
CA PHE A 115 14.02 5.58 -5.93
C PHE A 115 15.44 5.04 -5.72
N LEU A 116 16.34 5.86 -5.19
CA LEU A 116 17.62 5.37 -4.70
C LEU A 116 17.39 4.48 -3.49
N TRP A 117 18.13 3.37 -3.42
CA TRP A 117 17.97 2.42 -2.33
C TRP A 117 19.30 1.80 -1.89
N ALA A 118 19.28 1.26 -0.67
CA ALA A 118 20.35 0.46 -0.08
C ALA A 118 19.77 -0.75 0.66
N GLU A 119 20.63 -1.71 1.00
CA GLU A 119 20.26 -2.91 1.77
C GLU A 119 20.94 -2.87 3.14
N LYS A 120 20.17 -3.13 4.20
CA LYS A 120 20.52 -3.19 5.62
C LYS A 120 21.02 -1.89 6.27
N GLN A 121 21.76 -1.04 5.57
CA GLN A 121 22.39 0.14 6.14
C GLN A 121 22.34 1.34 5.17
N VAL A 122 22.43 2.53 5.75
CA VAL A 122 22.58 3.80 5.02
C VAL A 122 24.04 3.89 4.54
N PRO A 123 24.31 3.99 3.23
CA PRO A 123 25.67 4.12 2.72
C PRO A 123 26.31 5.46 3.14
N GLU A 124 27.61 5.46 3.47
CA GLU A 124 28.35 6.68 3.82
C GLU A 124 28.26 7.76 2.75
N ARG A 125 28.23 7.37 1.47
CA ARG A 125 28.05 8.30 0.35
C ARG A 125 26.77 9.13 0.40
N TRP A 126 25.72 8.67 1.10
CA TRP A 126 24.49 9.46 1.28
C TRP A 126 24.63 10.44 2.44
N ILE A 127 25.44 10.09 3.44
CA ILE A 127 25.70 10.91 4.62
C ILE A 127 26.59 12.10 4.27
N ASN A 128 27.56 11.89 3.36
CA ASN A 128 28.58 12.86 2.96
C ASN A 128 28.28 13.56 1.62
N GLU A 129 27.03 13.52 1.15
CA GLU A 129 26.57 14.24 -0.05
C GLU A 129 26.24 15.70 0.29
#